data_AF-A0A355T9K8-F1
#
_entry.id   AF-A0A355T9K8-F1
#
_cell.length_a   1.000
_cell.length_b   1.000
_cell.length_c   1.000
_cell.angle_alpha   90.00
_cell.angle_beta   90.00
_cell.angle_gamma   90.00
#
_symmetry.space_group_name_H-M   'P 1'
#
loop_
_entity.id
_entity.type
_entity.pdbx_description
1 polymer ?
#
loop_
_entity_poly.entity_id
_entity_poly.type
_entity_poly.pdbx_seq_one_letter_code
_entity_poly.pdbx_strand_id
1 'polypeptide(L)'
;MLEEKSLTERTLKRLRTLARGNHIDPQKIEIIESVEKVYTLTAQIKLNPTFDVKIRKDFGRPRTKNHKLLPSFAALQEEIEKQRESLNQKGDWLELALKELEKAKGHGWGHHGATLFWDKEKTLLTAHENCPTCRGSAQSPCPACQGLGVTHCIYCDGRGQETCPTCNGQGQDPSNPGNRCPQCNGNRFVPCRYCRATGRMPCEQCGGAGHLDCPDCQGTGFLSQEAQLKKCATISFHLGTTKDLPSGLLRLLQRIGEDNLPRHADITMAQANPETETASTVKLVAQIPYADIKIKIDGTPRMIAVFGQKAYLAGIPAFLDNSLKEARDLLLQAANGKGKIGKALETRVLQDALNLTLRGKIHPNELRRCYPIGLSATAAKEIMQNMGLALRSQTRKIRLVVAMSFLGAATLFFASLFFTSLFAKISAGWAPFTLLSVVFLLPFVTVGLCWFILINTTQWTLEQRFRSAKVGAKQPVGRVGYGTFAGIFVIYILMLIFSGIL
;
A
#
# COMPACT_ATOMS: atom_id res chain seq x y z
N MET A 1 -0.80 -43.28 10.87
CA MET A 1 -2.16 -43.08 10.31
C MET A 1 -2.96 -42.29 11.34
N LEU A 2 -3.18 -40.99 11.11
CA LEU A 2 -4.08 -40.21 11.95
C LEU A 2 -5.51 -40.61 11.56
N GLU A 3 -6.24 -41.27 12.45
CA GLU A 3 -7.67 -41.52 12.27
C GLU A 3 -8.35 -40.21 11.86
N GLU A 4 -8.96 -40.18 10.68
CA GLU A 4 -9.74 -39.02 10.22
C GLU A 4 -10.98 -38.90 11.09
N LYS A 5 -10.85 -38.17 12.20
CA LYS A 5 -11.98 -37.83 13.06
C LYS A 5 -13.05 -37.14 12.23
N SER A 6 -14.30 -37.57 12.39
CA SER A 6 -15.49 -37.02 11.73
C SER A 6 -15.60 -35.50 11.93
N LEU A 7 -16.26 -34.78 11.00
CA LEU A 7 -16.54 -33.35 11.15
C LEU A 7 -17.26 -33.05 12.46
N THR A 8 -18.15 -33.97 12.83
CA THR A 8 -18.91 -33.96 14.07
C THR A 8 -18.00 -33.91 15.30
N GLU A 9 -17.03 -34.82 15.41
CA GLU A 9 -16.09 -34.86 16.53
C GLU A 9 -15.17 -33.63 16.58
N ARG A 10 -14.67 -33.19 15.42
CA ARG A 10 -13.82 -31.99 15.33
C ARG A 10 -14.57 -30.76 15.83
N THR A 11 -15.84 -30.64 15.46
CA THR A 11 -16.73 -29.55 15.89
C THR A 11 -16.94 -29.56 17.39
N LEU A 12 -17.30 -30.71 17.97
CA LEU A 12 -17.50 -30.85 19.41
C LEU A 12 -16.22 -30.50 20.19
N LYS A 13 -15.08 -31.03 19.77
CA LYS A 13 -13.78 -30.74 20.40
C LYS A 13 -13.47 -29.24 20.36
N ARG A 14 -13.73 -28.57 19.24
CA ARG A 14 -13.48 -27.14 19.07
C ARG A 14 -14.38 -26.30 19.98
N LEU A 15 -15.66 -26.59 20.04
CA LEU A 15 -16.62 -25.87 20.90
C LEU A 15 -16.31 -26.06 22.39
N ARG A 16 -16.02 -27.30 22.80
CA ARG A 16 -15.59 -27.60 24.18
C ARG A 16 -14.31 -26.85 24.56
N THR A 17 -13.36 -26.73 23.63
CA THR A 17 -12.12 -25.98 23.84
C THR A 17 -12.36 -24.48 24.04
N LEU A 18 -13.37 -23.91 23.36
CA LEU A 18 -13.76 -22.51 23.54
C LEU A 18 -14.52 -22.27 24.86
N ALA A 19 -15.31 -23.24 25.31
CA ALA A 19 -16.02 -23.17 26.59
C ALA A 19 -15.07 -23.25 27.80
N ARG A 20 -13.99 -24.04 27.69
CA ARG A 20 -13.00 -24.23 28.77
C ARG A 20 -12.43 -22.89 29.26
N GLY A 21 -12.63 -22.63 30.56
CA GLY A 21 -12.16 -21.44 31.24
C GLY A 21 -13.05 -20.20 31.05
N ASN A 22 -14.27 -20.34 30.51
CA ASN A 22 -15.20 -19.22 30.27
C ASN A 22 -16.56 -19.42 30.95
N HIS A 23 -16.55 -20.02 32.15
CA HIS A 23 -17.74 -20.28 32.97
C HIS A 23 -18.83 -21.13 32.29
N ILE A 24 -18.46 -21.90 31.27
CA ILE A 24 -19.31 -22.89 30.62
C ILE A 24 -18.66 -24.24 30.82
N ASP A 25 -19.38 -25.17 31.42
CA ASP A 25 -18.94 -26.55 31.54
C ASP A 25 -18.90 -27.19 30.13
N PRO A 26 -17.72 -27.62 29.65
CA PRO A 26 -17.60 -28.27 28.33
C PRO A 26 -18.47 -29.52 28.19
N GLN A 27 -18.83 -30.19 29.29
CA GLN A 27 -19.68 -31.38 29.25
C GLN A 27 -21.13 -31.04 28.89
N LYS A 28 -21.61 -29.83 29.21
CA LYS A 28 -22.95 -29.34 28.82
C LYS A 28 -23.11 -29.04 27.33
N ILE A 29 -22.03 -29.13 26.56
CA ILE A 29 -22.07 -29.05 25.09
C ILE A 29 -22.20 -30.47 24.57
N GLU A 30 -23.39 -30.79 24.07
CA GLU A 30 -23.79 -32.14 23.65
C GLU A 30 -24.35 -32.11 22.22
N ILE A 31 -24.05 -33.15 21.45
CA ILE A 31 -24.65 -33.37 20.14
C ILE A 31 -25.94 -34.16 20.37
N ILE A 32 -27.05 -33.64 19.86
CA ILE A 32 -28.35 -34.32 19.87
C ILE A 32 -28.47 -35.20 18.63
N GLU A 33 -28.12 -34.64 17.47
CA GLU A 33 -28.26 -35.30 16.16
C GLU A 33 -27.18 -34.76 15.22
N SER A 34 -26.65 -35.60 14.34
CA SER A 34 -25.71 -35.20 13.30
C SER A 34 -25.96 -35.98 12.03
N VAL A 35 -26.05 -35.26 10.90
CA VAL A 35 -26.13 -35.85 9.56
C VAL A 35 -24.90 -35.38 8.79
N GLU A 36 -23.94 -36.27 8.57
CA GLU A 36 -22.69 -36.00 7.88
C GLU A 36 -22.69 -36.66 6.50
N LYS A 37 -22.43 -35.88 5.45
CA LYS A 37 -22.42 -36.33 4.06
C LYS A 37 -21.38 -35.56 3.24
N VAL A 38 -20.75 -36.23 2.28
CA VAL A 38 -19.92 -35.58 1.27
C VAL A 38 -20.79 -35.22 0.07
N TYR A 39 -20.83 -33.94 -0.26
CA TYR A 39 -21.54 -33.43 -1.44
C TYR A 39 -20.56 -33.22 -2.59
N THR A 40 -21.00 -33.58 -3.78
CA THR A 40 -20.22 -33.36 -5.01
C THR A 40 -20.77 -32.15 -5.73
N LEU A 41 -19.90 -31.20 -6.05
CA LEU A 41 -20.22 -30.05 -6.87
C LEU A 41 -19.34 -30.09 -8.12
N THR A 42 -19.94 -29.88 -9.29
CA THR A 42 -19.20 -29.87 -10.56
C THR A 42 -19.06 -28.46 -11.08
N ALA A 43 -17.99 -28.22 -11.83
CA ALA A 43 -17.79 -26.99 -12.58
C ALA A 43 -17.08 -27.29 -13.90
N GLN A 44 -17.16 -26.35 -14.83
CA GLN A 44 -16.42 -26.39 -16.10
C GLN A 44 -15.56 -25.15 -16.22
N ILE A 45 -14.33 -25.34 -16.71
CA ILE A 45 -13.43 -24.27 -17.11
C ILE A 45 -13.25 -24.36 -18.61
N LYS A 46 -13.55 -23.28 -19.32
CA LYS A 46 -13.16 -23.13 -20.72
C LYS A 46 -11.87 -22.32 -20.79
N LEU A 47 -10.85 -22.88 -21.41
CA LEU A 47 -9.58 -22.23 -21.69
C LEU A 47 -9.64 -21.57 -23.07
N ASN A 48 -9.45 -20.26 -23.13
CA ASN A 48 -9.39 -19.53 -24.39
C ASN A 48 -7.94 -19.08 -24.62
N PRO A 49 -7.17 -19.72 -25.52
CA PRO A 49 -5.78 -19.35 -25.79
C PRO A 49 -5.68 -17.96 -26.41
N THR A 50 -4.66 -17.21 -26.01
CA THR A 50 -4.40 -15.84 -26.46
C THR A 50 -2.95 -15.44 -26.15
N PHE A 51 -2.65 -14.16 -26.36
CA PHE A 51 -1.41 -13.54 -25.94
C PHE A 51 -1.69 -12.37 -25.00
N ASP A 52 -0.90 -12.28 -23.91
CA ASP A 52 -0.71 -11.02 -23.19
C ASP A 52 0.23 -10.15 -24.03
N VAL A 53 -0.35 -9.12 -24.66
CA VAL A 53 0.37 -8.23 -25.58
C VAL A 53 0.69 -6.92 -24.86
N LYS A 54 1.98 -6.60 -24.77
CA LYS A 54 2.44 -5.31 -24.23
C LYS A 54 3.15 -4.52 -25.31
N ILE A 55 2.58 -3.39 -25.69
CA ILE A 55 3.14 -2.49 -26.71
C ILE A 55 3.81 -1.31 -26.02
N ARG A 56 5.08 -1.09 -26.34
CA ARG A 56 5.83 0.12 -25.97
C ARG A 56 6.09 0.95 -27.22
N LYS A 57 6.00 2.26 -27.08
CA LYS A 57 6.36 3.23 -28.13
C LYS A 57 7.64 3.93 -27.71
N ASP A 58 8.56 4.11 -28.64
CA ASP A 58 9.84 4.78 -28.40
C ASP A 58 10.27 5.62 -29.61
N PHE A 59 11.24 6.51 -29.40
CA PHE A 59 11.82 7.34 -30.45
C PHE A 59 13.02 6.66 -31.09
N GLY A 60 13.13 6.84 -32.40
CA GLY A 60 14.22 6.30 -33.20
C GLY A 60 14.03 4.86 -33.62
N ARG A 61 15.10 4.29 -34.16
CA ARG A 61 15.11 2.90 -34.61
C ARG A 61 15.28 1.95 -33.43
N PRO A 62 14.74 0.72 -33.53
CA PRO A 62 14.88 -0.28 -32.49
C PRO A 62 16.35 -0.57 -32.20
N ARG A 63 16.71 -0.68 -30.92
CA ARG A 63 18.11 -0.93 -30.48
C ARG A 63 18.41 -2.40 -30.21
N THR A 64 17.44 -3.28 -30.43
CA THR A 64 17.42 -4.66 -29.95
C THR A 64 17.72 -5.66 -31.06
N LYS A 65 18.64 -6.60 -30.78
CA LYS A 65 19.15 -7.56 -31.79
C LYS A 65 18.29 -8.81 -31.97
N ASN A 66 17.34 -9.07 -31.08
CA ASN A 66 16.56 -10.32 -31.04
C ASN A 66 15.06 -10.12 -31.34
N HIS A 67 14.69 -9.02 -32.00
CA HIS A 67 13.30 -8.71 -32.33
C HIS A 67 13.04 -9.04 -33.80
N LYS A 68 11.86 -9.59 -34.11
CA LYS A 68 11.41 -9.70 -35.51
C LYS A 68 11.00 -8.31 -35.99
N LEU A 69 11.79 -7.74 -36.89
CA LEU A 69 11.55 -6.43 -37.49
C LEU A 69 10.47 -6.52 -38.56
N LEU A 70 9.47 -5.66 -38.45
CA LEU A 70 8.33 -5.55 -39.36
C LEU A 70 8.34 -4.19 -40.05
N PRO A 71 7.82 -4.10 -41.28
CA PRO A 71 7.99 -2.93 -42.14
C PRO A 71 7.14 -1.72 -41.73
N SER A 72 6.07 -1.92 -40.96
CA SER A 72 5.13 -0.86 -40.56
C SER A 72 4.40 -1.23 -39.27
N PHE A 73 3.78 -0.24 -38.62
CA PHE A 73 2.90 -0.46 -37.48
C PHE A 73 1.66 -1.28 -37.86
N ALA A 74 1.19 -1.17 -39.10
CA ALA A 74 0.11 -2.02 -39.61
C ALA A 74 0.54 -3.48 -39.71
N ALA A 75 1.71 -3.75 -40.29
CA ALA A 75 2.28 -5.10 -40.37
C ALA A 75 2.56 -5.69 -38.97
N LEU A 76 2.89 -4.85 -37.99
CA LEU A 76 2.99 -5.26 -36.59
C LEU A 76 1.67 -5.79 -36.04
N GLN A 77 0.56 -5.08 -36.27
CA GLN A 77 -0.76 -5.54 -35.82
C GLN A 77 -1.20 -6.82 -36.56
N GLU A 78 -0.96 -6.88 -37.87
CA GLU A 78 -1.28 -8.07 -38.67
C GLU A 78 -0.51 -9.30 -38.20
N GLU A 79 0.79 -9.17 -37.92
CA GLU A 79 1.59 -10.28 -37.39
C GLU A 79 1.12 -10.71 -35.99
N ILE A 80 0.70 -9.78 -35.13
CA ILE A 80 0.13 -10.12 -33.82
C ILE A 80 -1.13 -10.98 -33.97
N GLU A 81 -2.06 -10.59 -34.85
CA GLU A 81 -3.28 -11.35 -35.09
C GLU A 81 -2.99 -12.70 -35.76
N LYS A 82 -2.07 -12.74 -36.72
CA LYS A 82 -1.61 -14.00 -37.33
C LYS A 82 -1.03 -14.97 -36.30
N GLN A 83 -0.25 -14.48 -35.34
CA GLN A 83 0.28 -15.32 -34.25
C GLN A 83 -0.86 -15.84 -33.36
N ARG A 84 -1.88 -15.01 -33.08
CA ARG A 84 -3.06 -15.41 -32.30
C ARG A 84 -3.87 -16.50 -33.01
N GLU A 85 -4.11 -16.36 -34.31
CA GLU A 85 -4.78 -17.39 -35.12
C GLU A 85 -3.99 -18.69 -35.17
N SER A 86 -2.67 -18.61 -35.37
CA SER A 86 -1.80 -19.79 -35.38
C SER A 86 -1.80 -20.52 -34.03
N LEU A 87 -1.86 -19.79 -32.92
CA LEU A 87 -1.97 -20.37 -31.58
C LEU A 87 -3.30 -21.15 -31.42
N ASN A 88 -4.39 -20.64 -31.99
CA ASN A 88 -5.69 -21.32 -31.94
C ASN A 88 -5.70 -22.62 -32.77
N GLN A 89 -4.93 -22.68 -33.86
CA GLN A 89 -4.89 -23.83 -34.76
C GLN A 89 -3.88 -24.92 -34.33
N LYS A 90 -2.78 -24.55 -33.67
CA LYS A 90 -1.75 -25.50 -33.21
C LYS A 90 -2.15 -26.10 -31.86
N GLY A 91 -2.57 -27.37 -31.83
CA GLY A 91 -3.09 -28.05 -30.63
C GLY A 91 -2.12 -28.25 -29.45
N ASP A 92 -0.86 -27.84 -29.58
CA ASP A 92 0.19 -28.11 -28.59
C ASP A 92 0.07 -27.27 -27.30
N TRP A 93 -0.70 -26.19 -27.31
CA TRP A 93 -0.82 -25.29 -26.15
C TRP A 93 -1.65 -25.88 -25.01
N LEU A 94 -2.59 -26.79 -25.32
CA LEU A 94 -3.56 -27.29 -24.35
C LEU A 94 -2.88 -28.07 -23.23
N GLU A 95 -1.97 -28.98 -23.55
CA GLU A 95 -1.24 -29.79 -22.57
C GLU A 95 -0.43 -28.89 -21.61
N LEU A 96 0.25 -27.88 -22.16
CA LEU A 96 1.01 -26.90 -21.38
C LEU A 96 0.09 -26.08 -20.46
N ALA A 97 -1.07 -25.66 -20.96
CA ALA A 97 -2.05 -24.93 -20.17
C ALA A 97 -2.64 -25.81 -19.05
N LEU A 98 -2.98 -27.07 -19.31
CA LEU A 98 -3.47 -28.00 -18.29
C LEU A 98 -2.44 -28.20 -17.17
N LYS A 99 -1.16 -28.36 -17.50
CA LYS A 99 -0.08 -28.49 -16.52
C LYS A 99 0.07 -27.27 -15.61
N GLU A 100 -0.15 -26.06 -16.14
CA GLU A 100 -0.14 -24.86 -15.30
C GLU A 100 -1.44 -24.71 -14.49
N LEU A 101 -2.57 -25.15 -15.03
CA LEU A 101 -3.85 -25.17 -14.31
C LEU A 101 -3.79 -26.12 -13.11
N GLU A 102 -3.15 -27.28 -13.24
CA GLU A 102 -2.92 -28.23 -12.14
C GLU A 102 -2.10 -27.64 -10.99
N LYS A 103 -1.13 -26.77 -11.30
CA LYS A 103 -0.34 -26.07 -10.29
C LYS A 103 -1.13 -24.93 -9.63
N ALA A 104 -2.15 -24.41 -10.31
CA ALA A 104 -2.98 -23.35 -9.76
C ALA A 104 -3.76 -23.86 -8.54
N LYS A 105 -3.88 -23.02 -7.52
CA LYS A 105 -4.60 -23.37 -6.30
C LYS A 105 -6.05 -23.75 -6.64
N GLY A 106 -6.45 -24.97 -6.28
CA GLY A 106 -7.80 -25.46 -6.57
C GLY A 106 -8.09 -25.65 -8.06
N HIS A 107 -7.06 -25.83 -8.89
CA HIS A 107 -7.19 -26.12 -10.32
C HIS A 107 -7.97 -25.04 -11.10
N GLY A 108 -7.92 -23.77 -10.64
CA GLY A 108 -8.65 -22.65 -11.25
C GLY A 108 -10.11 -22.50 -10.83
N TRP A 109 -10.58 -23.27 -9.83
CA TRP A 109 -11.95 -23.17 -9.34
C TRP A 109 -12.32 -21.76 -8.86
N GLY A 110 -13.45 -21.22 -9.33
CA GLY A 110 -13.97 -19.92 -8.92
C GLY A 110 -13.21 -18.71 -9.48
N HIS A 111 -12.25 -18.93 -10.39
CA HIS A 111 -11.50 -17.85 -11.03
C HIS A 111 -12.15 -17.42 -12.36
N HIS A 112 -12.72 -16.22 -12.36
CA HIS A 112 -13.35 -15.61 -13.53
C HIS A 112 -12.35 -14.67 -14.23
N GLY A 113 -12.04 -14.91 -15.51
CA GLY A 113 -11.19 -14.03 -16.31
C GLY A 113 -9.70 -14.05 -15.93
N ALA A 114 -9.26 -15.01 -15.10
CA ALA A 114 -7.86 -15.16 -14.76
C ALA A 114 -7.03 -15.55 -15.98
N THR A 115 -5.79 -15.04 -16.06
CA THR A 115 -4.85 -15.35 -17.13
C THR A 115 -3.85 -16.40 -16.67
N LEU A 116 -3.80 -17.52 -17.40
CA LEU A 116 -2.88 -18.62 -17.17
C LEU A 116 -1.71 -18.52 -18.16
N PHE A 117 -0.49 -18.34 -17.65
CA PHE A 117 0.71 -18.26 -18.46
C PHE A 117 1.46 -19.60 -18.42
N TRP A 118 1.78 -20.17 -19.58
CA TRP A 118 2.52 -21.43 -19.68
C TRP A 118 3.86 -21.31 -20.40
N ASP A 119 4.15 -20.16 -21.00
CA ASP A 119 5.44 -19.92 -21.65
C ASP A 119 6.22 -18.82 -20.92
N LYS A 120 7.50 -19.10 -20.66
CA LYS A 120 8.44 -18.12 -20.10
C LYS A 120 9.11 -17.30 -21.18
N GLU A 121 9.20 -17.86 -22.39
CA GLU A 121 9.73 -17.16 -23.55
C GLU A 121 8.72 -16.14 -24.06
N LYS A 122 9.24 -15.03 -24.58
CA LYS A 122 8.43 -13.95 -25.13
C LYS A 122 8.78 -13.81 -26.59
N THR A 123 7.77 -13.71 -27.43
CA THR A 123 7.98 -13.27 -28.80
C THR A 123 8.07 -11.75 -28.81
N LEU A 124 9.17 -11.24 -29.36
CA LEU A 124 9.44 -9.81 -29.45
C LEU A 124 9.29 -9.38 -30.91
N LEU A 125 8.26 -8.59 -31.19
CA LEU A 125 8.00 -8.02 -32.50
C LEU A 125 8.28 -6.53 -32.45
N THR A 126 8.80 -5.96 -33.52
CA THR A 126 9.06 -4.53 -33.56
C THR A 126 8.86 -3.97 -34.95
N ALA A 127 8.30 -2.77 -35.02
CA ALA A 127 8.22 -1.98 -36.24
C ALA A 127 8.74 -0.58 -35.98
N HIS A 128 9.20 0.08 -37.03
CA HIS A 128 9.49 1.51 -37.01
C HIS A 128 9.00 2.16 -38.29
N GLU A 129 8.60 3.42 -38.18
CA GLU A 129 8.17 4.24 -39.30
C GLU A 129 8.84 5.60 -39.23
N ASN A 130 8.90 6.28 -40.38
CA ASN A 130 9.31 7.67 -40.42
C ASN A 130 8.39 8.50 -39.53
N CYS A 131 8.96 9.43 -38.77
CA CYS A 131 8.17 10.40 -38.03
C CYS A 131 7.25 11.15 -39.01
N PRO A 132 5.94 11.22 -38.79
CA PRO A 132 5.01 11.85 -39.74
C PRO A 132 5.29 13.35 -39.92
N THR A 133 5.83 14.01 -38.88
CA THR A 133 6.10 15.45 -38.86
C THR A 133 7.33 15.83 -39.66
N CYS A 134 8.47 15.15 -39.44
CA CYS A 134 9.72 15.44 -40.16
C CYS A 134 10.00 14.49 -41.33
N ARG A 135 9.14 13.49 -41.55
CA ARG A 135 9.25 12.49 -42.63
C ARG A 135 10.61 11.77 -42.68
N GLY A 136 11.24 11.56 -41.52
CA GLY A 136 12.55 10.92 -41.43
C GLY A 136 13.74 11.87 -41.39
N SER A 137 13.55 13.18 -41.58
CA SER A 137 14.66 14.15 -41.59
C SER A 137 15.25 14.44 -40.19
N ALA A 138 14.60 13.96 -39.12
CA ALA A 138 14.93 14.25 -37.72
C ALA A 138 14.82 15.72 -37.31
N GLN A 139 14.58 16.63 -38.25
CA GLN A 139 14.67 18.08 -38.04
C GLN A 139 13.37 18.76 -38.49
N SER A 140 13.02 19.84 -37.82
CA SER A 140 11.94 20.75 -38.21
C SER A 140 12.49 22.16 -38.45
N PRO A 141 11.93 22.91 -39.42
CA PRO A 141 12.36 24.28 -39.66
C PRO A 141 12.17 25.11 -38.38
N CYS A 142 13.17 25.92 -38.04
CA CYS A 142 13.10 26.79 -36.87
C CYS A 142 11.94 27.79 -37.05
N PRO A 143 10.97 27.85 -36.14
CA PRO A 143 9.80 28.71 -36.31
C PRO A 143 10.16 30.20 -36.26
N ALA A 144 11.18 30.60 -35.50
CA ALA A 144 11.60 32.01 -35.40
C ALA A 144 12.24 32.56 -36.68
N CYS A 145 12.92 31.74 -37.47
CA CYS A 145 13.55 32.17 -38.73
C CYS A 145 13.03 31.45 -39.96
N GLN A 146 11.97 30.65 -39.82
CA GLN A 146 11.32 29.89 -40.90
C GLN A 146 12.29 29.07 -41.76
N GLY A 147 13.30 28.45 -41.14
CA GLY A 147 14.31 27.68 -41.89
C GLY A 147 15.54 28.46 -42.35
N LEU A 148 15.55 29.80 -42.28
CA LEU A 148 16.61 30.62 -42.88
C LEU A 148 17.92 30.64 -42.08
N GLY A 149 17.90 30.27 -40.80
CA GLY A 149 19.04 30.39 -39.89
C GLY A 149 19.38 31.82 -39.48
N VAL A 150 18.73 32.82 -40.08
CA VAL A 150 18.99 34.24 -39.80
C VAL A 150 17.68 34.99 -39.56
N THR A 151 17.74 36.00 -38.70
CA THR A 151 16.68 36.99 -38.48
C THR A 151 17.18 38.38 -38.84
N HIS A 152 16.28 39.35 -39.02
CA HIS A 152 16.68 40.73 -39.24
C HIS A 152 17.43 41.24 -38.00
N CYS A 153 18.43 42.10 -38.22
CA CYS A 153 19.16 42.70 -37.11
C CYS A 153 18.25 43.66 -36.35
N ILE A 154 17.92 43.36 -35.10
CA ILE A 154 17.07 44.19 -34.24
C ILE A 154 17.70 45.56 -33.93
N TYR A 155 19.05 45.66 -33.98
CA TYR A 155 19.78 46.89 -33.66
C TYR A 155 19.76 47.92 -34.79
N CYS A 156 19.64 47.48 -36.05
CA CYS A 156 19.53 48.37 -37.21
C CYS A 156 18.25 48.15 -38.01
N ASP A 157 17.30 47.38 -37.49
CA ASP A 157 16.04 47.00 -38.13
C ASP A 157 16.23 46.52 -39.57
N GLY A 158 17.19 45.60 -39.77
CA GLY A 158 17.48 45.05 -41.10
C GLY A 158 18.30 45.94 -42.06
N ARG A 159 18.55 47.20 -41.72
CA ARG A 159 19.20 48.17 -42.65
C ARG A 159 20.68 47.93 -42.92
N GLY A 160 21.38 47.17 -42.09
CA GLY A 160 22.84 47.01 -42.16
C GLY A 160 23.63 48.25 -41.71
N GLN A 161 22.97 49.37 -41.43
CA GLN A 161 23.60 50.61 -41.02
C GLN A 161 22.92 51.20 -39.79
N GLU A 162 23.70 51.77 -38.88
CA GLU A 162 23.22 52.46 -37.69
C GLU A 162 23.59 53.95 -37.76
N THR A 163 22.80 54.79 -37.10
CA THR A 163 23.10 56.21 -36.98
C THR A 163 24.48 56.38 -36.37
N CYS A 164 25.33 57.22 -36.98
CA CYS A 164 26.70 57.42 -36.51
C CYS A 164 26.68 57.86 -35.03
N PRO A 165 27.24 57.05 -34.10
CA PRO A 165 27.16 57.34 -32.67
C PRO A 165 28.04 58.55 -32.29
N THR A 166 29.07 58.85 -33.07
CA THR A 166 29.91 60.04 -32.83
C THR A 166 29.14 61.32 -33.10
N CYS A 167 28.41 61.43 -34.22
CA CYS A 167 27.72 62.68 -34.58
C CYS A 167 26.19 62.64 -34.44
N ASN A 168 25.63 61.56 -33.88
CA ASN A 168 24.19 61.33 -33.73
C ASN A 168 23.37 61.62 -35.00
N GLY A 169 23.93 61.30 -36.18
CA GLY A 169 23.26 61.49 -37.47
C GLY A 169 23.38 62.90 -38.08
N GLN A 170 24.09 63.83 -37.44
CA GLN A 170 24.28 65.18 -37.96
C GLN A 170 25.27 65.25 -39.13
N GLY A 171 26.21 64.30 -39.19
CA GLY A 171 27.24 64.24 -40.24
C GLY A 171 28.42 65.21 -40.04
N GLN A 172 28.40 66.03 -38.99
CA GLN A 172 29.47 66.97 -38.63
C GLN A 172 30.27 66.49 -37.41
N ASP A 173 31.52 66.94 -37.28
CA ASP A 173 32.36 66.65 -36.11
C ASP A 173 31.83 67.39 -34.87
N PRO A 174 31.43 66.70 -33.78
CA PRO A 174 30.94 67.33 -32.56
C PRO A 174 31.96 68.25 -31.88
N SER A 175 33.26 67.98 -32.07
CA SER A 175 34.34 68.78 -31.48
C SER A 175 34.73 69.97 -32.36
N ASN A 176 34.37 69.97 -33.65
CA ASN A 176 34.67 71.06 -34.58
C ASN A 176 33.54 71.25 -35.61
N PRO A 177 32.47 71.98 -35.24
CA PRO A 177 31.31 72.21 -36.10
C PRO A 177 31.70 72.84 -37.45
N GLY A 178 31.26 72.23 -38.56
CA GLY A 178 31.61 72.64 -39.93
C GLY A 178 32.51 71.63 -40.67
N ASN A 179 33.26 70.80 -39.95
CA ASN A 179 34.02 69.69 -40.56
C ASN A 179 33.18 68.40 -40.65
N ARG A 180 33.50 67.55 -41.63
CA ARG A 180 32.85 66.23 -41.77
C ARG A 180 33.20 65.35 -40.56
N CYS A 181 32.21 64.66 -40.00
CA CYS A 181 32.43 63.73 -38.89
C CYS A 181 33.49 62.67 -39.28
N PRO A 182 34.55 62.45 -38.49
CA PRO A 182 35.65 61.56 -38.86
C PRO A 182 35.25 60.07 -38.91
N GLN A 183 34.18 59.67 -38.19
CA GLN A 183 33.73 58.28 -38.18
C GLN A 183 32.85 57.92 -39.39
N CYS A 184 32.00 58.84 -39.86
CA CYS A 184 31.09 58.58 -40.98
C CYS A 184 31.44 59.37 -42.26
N ASN A 185 32.49 60.19 -42.23
CA ASN A 185 32.92 61.07 -43.32
C ASN A 185 31.79 61.93 -43.93
N GLY A 186 30.81 62.32 -43.11
CA GLY A 186 29.64 63.09 -43.54
C GLY A 186 28.41 62.27 -43.93
N ASN A 187 28.51 60.93 -44.01
CA ASN A 187 27.40 60.05 -44.46
C ASN A 187 26.28 59.86 -43.44
N ARG A 188 26.42 60.39 -42.21
CA ARG A 188 25.46 60.32 -41.09
C ARG A 188 25.21 58.91 -40.53
N PHE A 189 25.47 57.87 -41.30
CA PHE A 189 25.36 56.47 -40.92
C PHE A 189 26.72 55.78 -40.96
N VAL A 190 26.87 54.73 -40.16
CA VAL A 190 28.02 53.84 -40.16
C VAL A 190 27.53 52.39 -40.30
N PRO A 191 28.37 51.45 -40.80
CA PRO A 191 28.03 50.03 -40.78
C PRO A 191 27.60 49.60 -39.38
N CYS A 192 26.46 48.91 -39.28
CA CYS A 192 25.96 48.42 -38.00
C CYS A 192 26.98 47.45 -37.39
N ARG A 193 27.49 47.77 -36.20
CA ARG A 193 28.52 46.95 -35.52
C ARG A 193 28.04 45.56 -35.12
N TYR A 194 26.74 45.40 -34.87
CA TYR A 194 26.14 44.14 -34.42
C TYR A 194 25.98 43.11 -35.55
N CYS A 195 25.56 43.56 -36.74
CA CYS A 195 25.40 42.67 -37.90
C CYS A 195 26.52 42.81 -38.95
N ARG A 196 27.51 43.67 -38.70
CA ARG A 196 28.65 43.95 -39.61
C ARG A 196 28.20 44.25 -41.04
N ALA A 197 27.30 45.23 -41.18
CA ALA A 197 26.71 45.63 -42.46
C ALA A 197 25.75 44.65 -43.16
N THR A 198 25.54 43.44 -42.63
CA THR A 198 24.71 42.44 -43.33
C THR A 198 23.21 42.65 -43.18
N GLY A 199 22.78 43.45 -42.19
CA GLY A 199 21.37 43.62 -41.83
C GLY A 199 20.73 42.37 -41.21
N ARG A 200 21.49 41.29 -41.00
CA ARG A 200 20.98 40.00 -40.52
C ARG A 200 21.82 39.50 -39.34
N MET A 201 21.19 38.78 -38.44
CA MET A 201 21.86 38.14 -37.29
C MET A 201 21.53 36.64 -37.28
N PRO A 202 22.41 35.78 -36.76
CA PRO A 202 22.07 34.38 -36.56
C PRO A 202 20.84 34.28 -35.67
N CYS A 203 19.90 33.42 -36.06
CA CYS A 203 18.69 33.19 -35.27
C CYS A 203 19.07 32.60 -33.91
N GLU A 204 18.72 33.30 -32.83
CA GLU A 204 19.08 32.90 -31.46
C GLU A 204 18.49 31.53 -31.09
N GLN A 205 17.26 31.24 -31.54
CA GLN A 205 16.56 30.00 -31.19
C GLN A 205 17.25 28.74 -31.75
N CYS A 206 17.84 28.82 -32.95
CA CYS A 206 18.53 27.68 -33.59
C CYS A 206 20.04 27.87 -33.70
N GLY A 207 20.60 28.92 -33.09
CA GLY A 207 22.03 29.24 -33.16
C GLY A 207 22.57 29.44 -34.58
N GLY A 208 21.71 29.81 -35.54
CA GLY A 208 22.11 29.95 -36.94
C GLY A 208 21.85 28.73 -37.84
N ALA A 209 21.47 27.57 -37.29
CA ALA A 209 21.32 26.33 -38.07
C ALA A 209 20.11 26.31 -39.01
N GLY A 210 19.10 27.15 -38.74
CA GLY A 210 17.85 27.17 -39.50
C GLY A 210 16.87 26.06 -39.14
N HIS A 211 17.30 25.03 -38.43
CA HIS A 211 16.47 23.91 -38.01
C HIS A 211 16.62 23.64 -36.51
N LEU A 212 15.64 22.92 -35.95
CA LEU A 212 15.65 22.37 -34.61
C LEU A 212 15.39 20.87 -34.69
N ASP A 213 15.78 20.12 -33.66
CA ASP A 213 15.38 18.73 -33.53
C ASP A 213 13.85 18.63 -33.58
N CYS A 214 13.34 17.71 -34.40
CA CYS A 214 11.91 17.51 -34.50
C CYS A 214 11.38 17.06 -33.14
N PRO A 215 10.42 17.78 -32.53
CA PRO A 215 9.97 17.51 -31.17
C PRO A 215 9.24 16.16 -31.07
N ASP A 216 8.55 15.75 -32.13
CA ASP A 216 7.73 14.54 -32.15
C ASP A 216 8.55 13.25 -32.24
N CYS A 217 9.82 13.34 -32.65
CA CYS A 217 10.75 12.21 -32.64
C CYS A 217 12.05 12.50 -31.89
N GLN A 218 12.14 13.64 -31.19
CA GLN A 218 13.32 14.09 -30.45
C GLN A 218 14.63 13.96 -31.24
N GLY A 219 14.64 14.45 -32.49
CA GLY A 219 15.86 14.40 -33.31
C GLY A 219 16.25 13.02 -33.85
N THR A 220 15.41 11.99 -33.69
CA THR A 220 15.73 10.64 -34.19
C THR A 220 15.23 10.35 -35.61
N GLY A 221 14.23 11.09 -36.09
CA GLY A 221 13.60 10.91 -37.41
C GLY A 221 12.60 9.76 -37.49
N PHE A 222 12.56 8.85 -36.52
CA PHE A 222 11.75 7.64 -36.55
C PHE A 222 10.92 7.48 -35.28
N LEU A 223 9.81 6.77 -35.41
CA LEU A 223 9.03 6.26 -34.28
C LEU A 223 9.11 4.75 -34.32
N SER A 224 9.23 4.10 -33.17
CA SER A 224 9.23 2.64 -33.06
C SER A 224 8.15 2.14 -32.11
N GLN A 225 7.66 0.94 -32.39
CA GLN A 225 6.75 0.19 -31.54
C GLN A 225 7.29 -1.21 -31.31
N GLU A 226 7.45 -1.57 -30.05
CA GLU A 226 7.87 -2.90 -29.63
C GLU A 226 6.69 -3.61 -28.96
N ALA A 227 6.29 -4.75 -29.52
CA ALA A 227 5.26 -5.62 -28.95
C ALA A 227 5.92 -6.85 -28.31
N GLN A 228 5.61 -7.07 -27.03
CA GLN A 228 5.98 -8.27 -26.30
C GLN A 228 4.76 -9.17 -26.19
N LEU A 229 4.84 -10.36 -26.78
CA LEU A 229 3.76 -11.36 -26.77
C LEU A 229 4.15 -12.48 -25.82
N LYS A 230 3.28 -12.76 -24.85
CA LYS A 230 3.41 -13.94 -23.97
C LYS A 230 2.22 -14.85 -24.17
N LYS A 231 2.49 -16.13 -24.44
CA LYS A 231 1.41 -17.13 -24.59
C LYS A 231 0.69 -17.31 -23.27
N CYS A 232 -0.63 -17.23 -23.31
CA CYS A 232 -1.48 -17.43 -22.14
C CYS A 232 -2.91 -17.83 -22.54
N ALA A 233 -3.73 -18.25 -21.58
CA ALA A 233 -5.16 -18.48 -21.80
C ALA A 233 -5.93 -17.72 -20.75
N THR A 234 -7.06 -17.18 -21.16
CA THR A 234 -8.06 -16.67 -20.23
C THR A 234 -8.96 -17.82 -19.79
N ILE A 235 -9.20 -17.90 -18.48
CA ILE A 235 -10.06 -18.89 -17.83
C ILE A 235 -11.49 -18.34 -17.77
N SER A 236 -12.44 -19.10 -18.33
CA SER A 236 -13.87 -18.87 -18.15
C SER A 236 -14.46 -19.97 -17.28
N PHE A 237 -14.79 -19.64 -16.03
CA PHE A 237 -15.32 -20.58 -15.05
C PHE A 237 -16.85 -20.57 -15.05
N HIS A 238 -17.43 -21.77 -15.08
CA HIS A 238 -18.87 -21.98 -15.01
C HIS A 238 -19.19 -23.01 -13.92
N LEU A 239 -19.91 -22.58 -12.89
CA LEU A 239 -20.39 -23.48 -11.84
C LEU A 239 -21.55 -24.33 -12.36
N GLY A 240 -21.53 -25.62 -12.03
CA GLY A 240 -22.62 -26.55 -12.32
C GLY A 240 -23.87 -26.29 -11.47
N THR A 241 -24.86 -27.18 -11.61
CA THR A 241 -26.11 -27.08 -10.85
C THR A 241 -25.87 -27.22 -9.35
N THR A 242 -26.51 -26.35 -8.57
CA THR A 242 -26.48 -26.37 -7.10
C THR A 242 -27.81 -26.79 -6.49
N LYS A 243 -28.78 -27.25 -7.30
CA LYS A 243 -30.16 -27.53 -6.87
C LYS A 243 -30.25 -28.62 -5.79
N ASP A 244 -29.36 -29.61 -5.85
CA ASP A 244 -29.37 -30.76 -4.95
C ASP A 244 -28.60 -30.52 -3.64
N LEU A 245 -28.01 -29.32 -3.46
CA LEU A 245 -27.27 -28.97 -2.26
C LEU A 245 -28.21 -28.49 -1.15
N PRO A 246 -27.96 -28.87 0.11
CA PRO A 246 -28.76 -28.41 1.23
C PRO A 246 -28.64 -26.89 1.41
N SER A 247 -29.72 -26.26 1.87
CA SER A 247 -29.79 -24.79 2.01
C SER A 247 -28.71 -24.19 2.92
N GLY A 248 -28.22 -24.96 3.90
CA GLY A 248 -27.12 -24.55 4.77
C GLY A 248 -25.79 -24.50 4.02
N LEU A 249 -25.50 -25.49 3.17
CA LEU A 249 -24.32 -25.51 2.30
C LEU A 249 -24.38 -24.39 1.25
N LEU A 250 -25.53 -24.14 0.64
CA LEU A 250 -25.72 -23.03 -0.31
C LEU A 250 -25.39 -21.67 0.31
N ARG A 251 -25.94 -21.39 1.50
CA ARG A 251 -25.63 -20.16 2.26
C ARG A 251 -24.14 -20.04 2.58
N LEU A 252 -23.49 -21.16 2.86
CA LEU A 252 -22.07 -21.20 3.15
C LEU A 252 -21.22 -20.91 1.92
N LEU A 253 -21.54 -21.51 0.77
CA LEU A 253 -20.90 -21.25 -0.53
C LEU A 253 -21.02 -19.77 -0.90
N GLN A 254 -22.22 -19.20 -0.79
CA GLN A 254 -22.46 -17.77 -1.02
C GLN A 254 -21.63 -16.88 -0.08
N ARG A 255 -21.43 -17.29 1.16
CA ARG A 255 -20.67 -16.52 2.16
C ARG A 255 -19.16 -16.55 1.93
N ILE A 256 -18.60 -17.68 1.50
CA ILE A 256 -17.15 -17.79 1.29
C ILE A 256 -16.70 -17.31 -0.09
N GLY A 257 -17.58 -17.37 -1.09
CA GLY A 257 -17.23 -17.17 -2.50
C GLY A 257 -16.63 -18.44 -3.13
N GLU A 258 -16.84 -18.58 -4.44
CA GLU A 258 -16.38 -19.74 -5.21
C GLU A 258 -14.86 -19.89 -5.17
N ASP A 259 -14.12 -18.78 -5.25
CA ASP A 259 -12.66 -18.67 -5.21
C ASP A 259 -12.03 -19.21 -3.92
N ASN A 260 -12.80 -19.26 -2.82
CA ASN A 260 -12.34 -19.75 -1.54
C ASN A 260 -12.72 -21.22 -1.27
N LEU A 261 -13.58 -21.83 -2.10
CA LEU A 261 -13.94 -23.24 -1.97
C LEU A 261 -12.74 -24.21 -1.94
N PRO A 262 -11.64 -23.99 -2.70
CA PRO A 262 -10.45 -24.84 -2.63
C PRO A 262 -9.79 -24.96 -1.25
N ARG A 263 -10.15 -24.10 -0.29
CA ARG A 263 -9.66 -24.20 1.10
C ARG A 263 -10.48 -25.14 1.96
N HIS A 264 -11.64 -25.56 1.47
CA HIS A 264 -12.67 -26.30 2.19
C HIS A 264 -13.00 -27.64 1.53
N ALA A 265 -12.91 -27.73 0.21
CA ALA A 265 -13.20 -28.93 -0.57
C ALA A 265 -11.92 -29.57 -1.12
N ASP A 266 -11.99 -30.87 -1.40
CA ASP A 266 -11.02 -31.53 -2.28
C ASP A 266 -11.47 -31.34 -3.73
N ILE A 267 -10.59 -30.85 -4.60
CA ILE A 267 -10.94 -30.50 -5.98
C ILE A 267 -10.04 -31.28 -6.91
N THR A 268 -10.66 -32.07 -7.78
CA THR A 268 -9.96 -32.85 -8.80
C THR A 268 -10.38 -32.41 -10.20
N MET A 269 -9.45 -32.50 -11.14
CA MET A 269 -9.73 -32.38 -12.56
C MET A 269 -10.22 -33.73 -13.08
N ALA A 270 -11.42 -33.76 -13.66
CA ALA A 270 -11.91 -34.90 -14.41
C ALA A 270 -11.57 -34.69 -15.90
N GLN A 271 -11.05 -35.74 -16.55
CA GLN A 271 -10.80 -35.69 -17.99
C GLN A 271 -12.12 -35.47 -18.74
N ALA A 272 -12.09 -34.56 -19.70
CA ALA A 272 -13.25 -34.24 -20.54
C ALA A 272 -13.68 -35.47 -21.35
N ASN A 273 -14.98 -35.66 -21.53
CA ASN A 273 -15.47 -36.76 -22.37
C ASN A 273 -15.26 -36.39 -23.85
N PRO A 274 -14.37 -37.08 -24.60
CA PRO A 274 -13.97 -36.66 -25.95
C PRO A 274 -15.11 -36.64 -26.98
N GLU A 275 -16.24 -37.30 -26.71
CA GLU A 275 -17.39 -37.36 -27.62
C GLU A 275 -18.35 -36.16 -27.50
N THR A 276 -18.28 -35.37 -26.42
CA THR A 276 -19.30 -34.33 -26.11
C THR A 276 -18.72 -32.97 -25.74
N GLU A 277 -17.44 -32.88 -25.36
CA GLU A 277 -16.84 -31.63 -24.87
C GLU A 277 -15.72 -31.15 -25.82
N THR A 278 -15.71 -29.85 -26.13
CA THR A 278 -14.62 -29.24 -26.91
C THR A 278 -13.28 -29.42 -26.20
N ALA A 279 -12.21 -29.67 -26.95
CA ALA A 279 -10.87 -29.98 -26.40
C ALA A 279 -10.34 -28.95 -25.38
N SER A 280 -10.80 -27.70 -25.40
CA SER A 280 -10.38 -26.65 -24.45
C SER A 280 -11.24 -26.52 -23.18
N THR A 281 -12.18 -27.43 -22.94
CA THR A 281 -13.02 -27.45 -21.73
C THR A 281 -12.53 -28.50 -20.74
N VAL A 282 -12.39 -28.09 -19.48
CA VAL A 282 -11.93 -28.93 -18.35
C VAL A 282 -13.06 -29.05 -17.34
N LYS A 283 -13.39 -30.28 -16.94
CA LYS A 283 -14.36 -30.53 -15.89
C LYS A 283 -13.67 -30.61 -14.53
N LEU A 284 -14.21 -29.90 -13.56
CA LEU A 284 -13.76 -29.95 -12.16
C LEU A 284 -14.83 -30.62 -11.29
N VAL A 285 -14.37 -31.39 -10.32
CA VAL A 285 -15.21 -32.04 -9.32
C VAL A 285 -14.71 -31.64 -7.94
N ALA A 286 -15.56 -30.96 -7.16
CA ALA A 286 -15.31 -30.60 -5.78
C ALA A 286 -16.06 -31.54 -4.85
N GLN A 287 -15.34 -32.27 -4.00
CA GLN A 287 -15.88 -33.05 -2.90
C GLN A 287 -15.89 -32.21 -1.63
N ILE A 288 -17.10 -31.94 -1.12
CA ILE A 288 -17.34 -31.03 -0.01
C ILE A 288 -17.90 -31.83 1.17
N PRO A 289 -17.07 -32.13 2.19
CA PRO A 289 -17.56 -32.65 3.45
C PRO A 289 -18.51 -31.64 4.10
N TYR A 290 -19.71 -32.09 4.49
CA TYR A 290 -20.73 -31.25 5.11
C TYR A 290 -21.45 -32.01 6.22
N ALA A 291 -21.81 -31.32 7.31
CA ALA A 291 -22.66 -31.86 8.34
C ALA A 291 -23.64 -30.82 8.88
N ASP A 292 -24.91 -31.21 9.02
CA ASP A 292 -25.89 -30.49 9.84
C ASP A 292 -25.91 -31.14 11.22
N ILE A 293 -25.55 -30.37 12.25
CA ILE A 293 -25.42 -30.86 13.63
C ILE A 293 -26.43 -30.11 14.50
N LYS A 294 -27.32 -30.85 15.14
CA LYS A 294 -28.18 -30.32 16.21
C LYS A 294 -27.40 -30.41 17.51
N ILE A 295 -26.96 -29.28 18.02
CA ILE A 295 -26.14 -29.18 19.23
C ILE A 295 -26.91 -28.47 20.34
N LYS A 296 -26.77 -28.96 21.57
CA LYS A 296 -27.24 -28.30 22.78
C LYS A 296 -26.10 -27.49 23.38
N ILE A 297 -26.28 -26.17 23.45
CA ILE A 297 -25.34 -25.27 24.13
C ILE A 297 -26.13 -24.56 25.23
N ASP A 298 -25.72 -24.78 26.48
CA ASP A 298 -26.34 -24.18 27.66
C ASP A 298 -27.86 -24.43 27.73
N GLY A 299 -28.26 -25.69 27.52
CA GLY A 299 -29.67 -26.08 27.55
C GLY A 299 -30.45 -25.85 26.25
N THR A 300 -30.01 -24.92 25.39
CA THR A 300 -30.75 -24.57 24.17
C THR A 300 -30.28 -25.39 22.94
N PRO A 301 -31.18 -26.15 22.29
CA PRO A 301 -30.84 -26.85 21.06
C PRO A 301 -30.78 -25.89 19.87
N ARG A 302 -29.73 -26.01 19.06
CA ARG A 302 -29.50 -25.21 17.85
C ARG A 302 -28.94 -26.08 16.74
N MET A 303 -29.35 -25.81 15.51
CA MET A 303 -28.78 -26.43 14.33
C MET A 303 -27.59 -25.60 13.85
N ILE A 304 -26.44 -26.25 13.67
CA ILE A 304 -25.23 -25.64 13.14
C ILE A 304 -24.83 -26.37 11.85
N ALA A 305 -24.40 -25.60 10.86
CA ALA A 305 -23.88 -26.14 9.63
C ALA A 305 -22.35 -26.15 9.68
N VAL A 306 -21.75 -27.29 9.37
CA VAL A 306 -20.32 -27.51 9.36
C VAL A 306 -19.90 -27.93 7.96
N PHE A 307 -18.87 -27.31 7.40
CA PHE A 307 -18.40 -27.72 6.10
C PHE A 307 -16.89 -27.62 5.91
N GLY A 308 -16.42 -28.45 4.98
CA GLY A 308 -15.05 -28.58 4.54
C GLY A 308 -14.13 -29.29 5.52
N GLN A 309 -12.97 -29.71 5.01
CA GLN A 309 -12.01 -30.55 5.75
C GLN A 309 -11.56 -29.95 7.10
N LYS A 310 -11.57 -28.60 7.21
CA LYS A 310 -11.19 -27.87 8.43
C LYS A 310 -12.35 -27.61 9.41
N ALA A 311 -13.52 -28.22 9.19
CA ALA A 311 -14.73 -28.02 9.99
C ALA A 311 -15.03 -26.53 10.20
N TYR A 312 -15.28 -25.82 9.10
CA TYR A 312 -15.69 -24.43 9.16
C TYR A 312 -17.15 -24.34 9.57
N LEU A 313 -17.44 -23.47 10.53
CA LEU A 313 -18.69 -23.47 11.25
C LEU A 313 -19.56 -22.27 10.89
N ALA A 314 -20.86 -22.52 10.72
CA ALA A 314 -21.91 -21.52 10.51
C ALA A 314 -23.05 -21.69 11.50
N GLY A 315 -23.74 -20.57 11.78
CA GLY A 315 -24.92 -20.58 12.64
C GLY A 315 -24.62 -20.76 14.13
N ILE A 316 -23.35 -20.72 14.55
CA ILE A 316 -23.02 -20.80 15.97
C ILE A 316 -23.45 -19.49 16.66
N PRO A 317 -24.28 -19.55 17.72
CA PRO A 317 -24.64 -18.38 18.49
C PRO A 317 -23.43 -17.82 19.25
N ALA A 318 -23.49 -16.56 19.65
CA ALA A 318 -22.48 -15.94 20.51
C ALA A 318 -22.62 -16.44 21.97
N PHE A 319 -22.48 -17.75 22.19
CA PHE A 319 -22.76 -18.41 23.46
C PHE A 319 -21.84 -17.95 24.60
N LEU A 320 -20.66 -17.41 24.30
CA LEU A 320 -19.75 -16.83 25.30
C LEU A 320 -20.25 -15.48 25.82
N ASP A 321 -21.08 -14.75 25.08
CA ASP A 321 -21.47 -13.39 25.48
C ASP A 321 -22.21 -13.37 26.81
N ASN A 322 -23.09 -14.35 27.03
CA ASN A 322 -23.87 -14.48 28.26
C ASN A 322 -22.99 -14.96 29.42
N SER A 323 -22.11 -15.95 29.18
CA SER A 323 -21.24 -16.46 30.25
C SER A 323 -20.18 -15.46 30.70
N LEU A 324 -19.82 -14.51 29.83
CA LEU A 324 -18.86 -13.45 30.12
C LEU A 324 -19.50 -12.18 30.70
N LYS A 325 -20.83 -12.12 30.89
CA LYS A 325 -21.53 -10.89 31.32
C LYS A 325 -20.96 -10.32 32.63
N GLU A 326 -20.87 -11.16 33.66
CA GLU A 326 -20.32 -10.74 34.97
C GLU A 326 -18.87 -10.24 34.85
N ALA A 327 -18.03 -10.97 34.10
CA ALA A 327 -16.64 -10.61 33.92
C ALA A 327 -16.46 -9.31 33.11
N ARG A 328 -17.35 -9.06 32.13
CA ARG A 328 -17.43 -7.80 31.37
C ARG A 328 -17.84 -6.63 32.26
N ASP A 329 -18.81 -6.83 33.15
CA ASP A 329 -19.27 -5.81 34.09
C ASP A 329 -18.16 -5.42 35.07
N LEU A 330 -17.44 -6.41 35.61
CA LEU A 330 -16.25 -6.18 36.45
C LEU A 330 -15.14 -5.44 35.70
N LEU A 331 -14.93 -5.77 34.41
CA LEU A 331 -13.98 -5.05 33.57
C LEU A 331 -14.38 -3.61 33.33
N LEU A 332 -15.68 -3.34 33.10
CA LEU A 332 -16.22 -1.99 32.93
C LEU A 332 -16.08 -1.17 34.22
N GLN A 333 -16.33 -1.77 35.39
CA GLN A 333 -16.06 -1.11 36.68
C GLN A 333 -14.58 -0.73 36.79
N ALA A 334 -13.66 -1.67 36.48
CA ALA A 334 -12.23 -1.41 36.52
C ALA A 334 -11.79 -0.33 35.51
N ALA A 335 -12.41 -0.29 34.32
CA ALA A 335 -12.19 0.74 33.30
C ALA A 335 -12.57 2.14 33.81
N ASN A 336 -13.66 2.23 34.58
CA ASN A 336 -14.11 3.45 35.24
C ASN A 336 -13.33 3.78 36.53
N GLY A 337 -12.29 3.00 36.87
CA GLY A 337 -11.47 3.19 38.07
C GLY A 337 -12.12 2.71 39.37
N LYS A 338 -13.23 1.96 39.27
CA LYS A 338 -13.89 1.32 40.40
C LYS A 338 -13.45 -0.15 40.46
N GLY A 339 -12.71 -0.53 41.50
CA GLY A 339 -12.30 -1.93 41.71
C GLY A 339 -10.98 -2.36 41.02
N LYS A 340 -10.66 -3.66 41.17
CA LYS A 340 -9.43 -4.28 40.66
C LYS A 340 -9.75 -5.14 39.45
N ILE A 341 -8.91 -5.05 38.41
CA ILE A 341 -9.04 -5.84 37.18
C ILE A 341 -8.92 -7.36 37.41
N GLY A 342 -8.30 -7.81 38.50
CA GLY A 342 -8.04 -9.23 38.79
C GLY A 342 -9.28 -10.12 38.72
N LYS A 343 -10.42 -9.69 39.30
CA LYS A 343 -11.67 -10.49 39.29
C LYS A 343 -12.25 -10.68 37.88
N ALA A 344 -12.08 -9.69 37.01
CA ALA A 344 -12.52 -9.82 35.61
C ALA A 344 -11.68 -10.87 34.84
N LEU A 345 -10.44 -11.13 35.28
CA LEU A 345 -9.49 -12.03 34.62
C LEU A 345 -9.67 -13.50 35.01
N GLU A 346 -10.77 -13.88 35.68
CA GLU A 346 -11.09 -15.28 35.96
C GLU A 346 -11.47 -16.04 34.69
N THR A 347 -11.95 -15.33 33.67
CA THR A 347 -12.30 -15.93 32.37
C THR A 347 -11.12 -15.90 31.41
N ARG A 348 -10.95 -16.99 30.66
CA ARG A 348 -9.90 -17.16 29.66
C ARG A 348 -9.95 -16.07 28.58
N VAL A 349 -11.14 -15.69 28.10
CA VAL A 349 -11.30 -14.64 27.07
C VAL A 349 -10.71 -13.31 27.54
N LEU A 350 -10.89 -12.96 28.82
CA LEU A 350 -10.38 -11.70 29.36
C LEU A 350 -8.89 -11.78 29.67
N GLN A 351 -8.36 -12.95 30.04
CA GLN A 351 -6.92 -13.18 30.10
C GLN A 351 -6.26 -13.05 28.72
N ASP A 352 -6.87 -13.62 27.68
CA ASP A 352 -6.37 -13.51 26.30
C ASP A 352 -6.45 -12.05 25.81
N ALA A 353 -7.53 -11.34 26.12
CA ALA A 353 -7.66 -9.90 25.84
C ALA A 353 -6.60 -9.05 26.57
N LEU A 354 -6.30 -9.36 27.83
CA LEU A 354 -5.22 -8.73 28.58
C LEU A 354 -3.87 -8.96 27.89
N ASN A 355 -3.56 -10.22 27.56
CA ASN A 355 -2.32 -10.61 26.89
C ASN A 355 -2.15 -9.90 25.54
N LEU A 356 -3.21 -9.79 24.75
CA LEU A 356 -3.21 -9.03 23.50
C LEU A 356 -2.94 -7.54 23.75
N THR A 357 -3.66 -6.95 24.71
CA THR A 357 -3.52 -5.53 25.04
C THR A 357 -2.12 -5.18 25.56
N LEU A 358 -1.55 -6.01 26.43
CA LEU A 358 -0.19 -5.84 26.95
C LEU A 358 0.87 -5.90 25.84
N ARG A 359 0.66 -6.73 24.81
CA ARG A 359 1.52 -6.80 23.60
C ARG A 359 1.29 -5.65 22.61
N GLY A 360 0.39 -4.71 22.90
CA GLY A 360 0.04 -3.60 22.00
C GLY A 360 -1.00 -3.94 20.93
N LYS A 361 -1.57 -5.15 20.96
CA LYS A 361 -2.62 -5.60 20.04
C LYS A 361 -4.00 -5.17 20.56
N ILE A 362 -4.35 -3.91 20.35
CA ILE A 362 -5.54 -3.28 20.95
C ILE A 362 -6.82 -3.40 20.09
N HIS A 363 -6.71 -3.80 18.83
CA HIS A 363 -7.85 -3.82 17.91
C HIS A 363 -8.79 -5.01 18.23
N PRO A 364 -10.13 -4.83 18.25
CA PRO A 364 -11.09 -5.91 18.54
C PRO A 364 -10.93 -7.16 17.67
N ASN A 365 -10.48 -6.98 16.42
CA ASN A 365 -10.23 -8.09 15.50
C ASN A 365 -9.13 -9.04 15.97
N GLU A 366 -8.18 -8.60 16.79
CA GLU A 366 -7.14 -9.48 17.34
C GLU A 366 -7.76 -10.52 18.29
N LEU A 367 -8.70 -10.10 19.15
CA LEU A 367 -9.43 -11.02 20.02
C LEU A 367 -10.36 -11.93 19.21
N ARG A 368 -11.01 -11.40 18.16
CA ARG A 368 -11.84 -12.20 17.25
C ARG A 368 -11.06 -13.24 16.44
N ARG A 369 -9.75 -13.05 16.23
CA ARG A 369 -8.89 -14.09 15.62
C ARG A 369 -8.66 -15.26 16.57
N CYS A 370 -8.55 -15.00 17.88
CA CYS A 370 -8.48 -16.04 18.91
C CYS A 370 -9.84 -16.75 19.09
N TYR A 371 -10.93 -15.99 18.97
CA TYR A 371 -12.31 -16.45 19.12
C TYR A 371 -13.13 -16.19 17.85
N PRO A 372 -12.87 -16.92 16.74
CA PRO A 372 -13.55 -16.68 15.47
C PRO A 372 -15.05 -17.04 15.50
N ILE A 373 -15.47 -17.80 16.50
CA ILE A 373 -16.83 -18.27 16.74
C ILE A 373 -17.14 -18.19 18.24
N GLY A 374 -18.41 -18.10 18.61
CA GLY A 374 -18.87 -18.10 20.00
C GLY A 374 -18.80 -16.76 20.73
N LEU A 375 -18.01 -15.79 20.24
CA LEU A 375 -17.93 -14.42 20.78
C LEU A 375 -18.44 -13.42 19.73
N SER A 376 -19.37 -12.53 20.12
CA SER A 376 -19.88 -11.51 19.20
C SER A 376 -18.87 -10.38 18.94
N ALA A 377 -19.08 -9.67 17.82
CA ALA A 377 -18.26 -8.50 17.50
C ALA A 377 -18.43 -7.35 18.51
N THR A 378 -19.63 -7.20 19.08
CA THR A 378 -19.94 -6.20 20.11
C THR A 378 -19.24 -6.52 21.41
N ALA A 379 -19.34 -7.77 21.90
CA ALA A 379 -18.64 -8.21 23.10
C ALA A 379 -17.12 -8.08 22.96
N ALA A 380 -16.55 -8.51 21.82
CA ALA A 380 -15.12 -8.36 21.58
C ALA A 380 -14.65 -6.90 21.57
N LYS A 381 -15.46 -6.00 21.00
CA LYS A 381 -15.17 -4.56 20.98
C LYS A 381 -15.17 -3.97 22.39
N GLU A 382 -16.22 -4.25 23.17
CA GLU A 382 -16.34 -3.77 24.55
C GLU A 382 -15.22 -4.29 25.44
N ILE A 383 -14.89 -5.59 25.35
CA ILE A 383 -13.81 -6.21 26.12
C ILE A 383 -12.48 -5.51 25.83
N MET A 384 -12.10 -5.35 24.55
CA MET A 384 -10.82 -4.75 24.19
C MET A 384 -10.73 -3.26 24.55
N GLN A 385 -11.84 -2.52 24.36
CA GLN A 385 -11.90 -1.10 24.74
C GLN A 385 -11.77 -0.92 26.26
N ASN A 386 -12.57 -1.65 27.04
CA ASN A 386 -12.56 -1.56 28.49
C ASN A 386 -11.27 -2.12 29.09
N MET A 387 -10.63 -3.12 28.48
CA MET A 387 -9.32 -3.63 28.88
C MET A 387 -8.24 -2.55 28.79
N GLY A 388 -8.20 -1.82 27.67
CA GLY A 388 -7.26 -0.70 27.51
C GLY A 388 -7.49 0.42 28.52
N LEU A 389 -8.75 0.75 28.81
CA LEU A 389 -9.12 1.75 29.82
C LEU A 389 -8.77 1.28 31.25
N ALA A 390 -9.06 0.02 31.57
CA ALA A 390 -8.76 -0.56 32.87
C ALA A 390 -7.25 -0.55 33.15
N LEU A 391 -6.40 -0.93 32.18
CA LEU A 391 -4.94 -0.86 32.34
C LEU A 391 -4.42 0.56 32.56
N ARG A 392 -4.98 1.54 31.84
CA ARG A 392 -4.64 2.97 32.05
C ARG A 392 -5.07 3.45 33.43
N SER A 393 -6.24 3.05 33.89
CA SER A 393 -6.75 3.36 35.21
C SER A 393 -5.85 2.80 36.32
N GLN A 394 -5.42 1.54 36.17
CA GLN A 394 -4.53 0.88 37.13
C GLN A 394 -3.13 1.54 37.23
N THR A 395 -2.64 2.12 36.14
CA THR A 395 -1.31 2.78 36.10
C THR A 395 -1.39 4.29 36.36
N ARG A 396 -2.59 4.87 36.48
CA ARG A 396 -2.81 6.32 36.59
C ARG A 396 -2.11 6.95 37.80
N LYS A 397 -2.20 6.33 38.98
CA LYS A 397 -1.60 6.87 40.22
C LYS A 397 -0.08 6.96 40.10
N ILE A 398 0.57 5.87 39.68
CA ILE A 398 2.03 5.81 39.52
C ILE A 398 2.50 6.81 38.46
N ARG A 399 1.80 6.87 37.31
CA ARG A 399 2.12 7.87 36.27
C ARG A 399 2.03 9.31 36.79
N LEU A 400 1.02 9.62 37.62
CA LEU A 400 0.85 10.95 38.19
C LEU A 400 1.97 11.29 39.19
N VAL A 401 2.37 10.33 40.04
CA VAL A 401 3.48 10.53 40.98
C VAL A 401 4.80 10.76 40.23
N VAL A 402 5.11 9.95 39.21
CA VAL A 402 6.31 10.10 38.38
C VAL A 402 6.29 11.42 37.61
N ALA A 403 5.15 11.78 37.03
CA ALA A 403 4.92 13.04 36.34
C ALA A 403 5.21 14.26 37.24
N MET A 404 4.63 14.30 38.43
CA MET A 404 4.80 15.42 39.37
C MET A 404 6.24 15.50 39.89
N SER A 405 6.86 14.35 40.17
CA SER A 405 8.26 14.29 40.61
C SER A 405 9.20 14.81 39.52
N PHE A 406 8.96 14.41 38.26
CA PHE A 406 9.74 14.88 37.12
C PHE A 406 9.55 16.37 36.87
N LEU A 407 8.32 16.88 36.99
CA LEU A 407 8.03 18.30 36.84
C LEU A 407 8.80 19.13 37.87
N GLY A 408 8.81 18.72 39.14
CA GLY A 408 9.61 19.36 40.19
C GLY A 408 11.12 19.32 39.92
N ALA A 409 11.64 18.17 39.47
CA ALA A 409 13.05 18.03 39.11
C ALA A 409 13.43 18.92 37.91
N ALA A 410 12.57 18.99 36.88
CA ALA A 410 12.78 19.87 35.73
C ALA A 410 12.78 21.35 36.13
N THR A 411 11.88 21.77 37.03
CA THR A 411 11.88 23.13 37.58
C THR A 411 13.20 23.46 38.27
N LEU A 412 13.68 22.58 39.14
CA LEU A 412 14.96 22.79 39.85
C LEU A 412 16.13 22.81 38.88
N PHE A 413 16.13 21.93 37.87
CA PHE A 413 17.15 21.88 36.84
C PHE A 413 17.19 23.17 36.01
N PHE A 414 16.05 23.64 35.51
CA PHE A 414 15.98 24.90 34.76
C PHE A 414 16.33 26.12 35.63
N ALA A 415 15.87 26.15 36.88
CA ALA A 415 16.21 27.23 37.80
C ALA A 415 17.72 27.27 38.08
N SER A 416 18.33 26.10 38.33
CA SER A 416 19.77 25.99 38.50
C SER A 416 20.53 26.40 37.24
N LEU A 417 20.05 26.03 36.06
CA LEU A 417 20.68 26.39 34.79
C LEU A 417 20.65 27.90 34.58
N PHE A 418 19.48 28.54 34.66
CA PHE A 418 19.30 29.94 34.27
C PHE A 418 19.60 30.99 35.35
N PHE A 419 19.42 30.66 36.63
CA PHE A 419 19.61 31.64 37.73
C PHE A 419 20.92 31.45 38.49
N THR A 420 21.81 30.58 38.03
CA THR A 420 23.16 30.44 38.59
C THR A 420 24.21 30.67 37.51
N SER A 421 25.47 30.81 37.92
CA SER A 421 26.60 30.89 36.98
C SER A 421 26.83 29.62 36.16
N LEU A 422 26.05 28.55 36.37
CA LEU A 422 26.23 27.27 35.69
C LEU A 422 26.09 27.39 34.17
N PHE A 423 25.01 28.01 33.67
CA PHE A 423 24.85 28.18 32.22
C PHE A 423 25.92 29.09 31.62
N ALA A 424 26.30 30.16 32.32
CA ALA A 424 27.39 31.05 31.90
C ALA A 424 28.74 30.33 31.81
N LYS A 425 29.04 29.43 32.75
CA LYS A 425 30.25 28.59 32.73
C LYS A 425 30.23 27.56 31.61
N ILE A 426 29.09 26.91 31.38
CA ILE A 426 28.95 25.86 30.36
C ILE A 426 28.99 26.45 28.94
N SER A 427 28.36 27.61 28.75
CA SER A 427 28.29 28.29 27.45
C SER A 427 29.49 29.20 27.15
N ALA A 428 30.50 29.21 28.03
CA ALA A 428 31.70 30.01 27.83
C ALA A 428 32.41 29.62 26.52
N GLY A 429 32.60 30.61 25.63
CA GLY A 429 33.24 30.41 24.33
C GLY A 429 32.34 29.82 23.23
N TRP A 430 31.04 29.62 23.49
CA TRP A 430 30.10 29.16 22.47
C TRP A 430 29.73 30.28 21.50
N ALA A 431 29.58 29.94 20.21
CA ALA A 431 29.07 30.87 19.22
C ALA A 431 27.59 31.21 19.49
N PRO A 432 27.11 32.42 19.16
CA PRO A 432 25.72 32.82 19.42
C PRO A 432 24.67 31.85 18.86
N PHE A 433 24.91 31.30 17.66
CA PHE A 433 24.02 30.32 17.04
C PHE A 433 23.94 29.00 17.84
N THR A 434 25.05 28.54 18.42
CA THR A 434 25.07 27.33 19.25
C THR A 434 24.37 27.52 20.58
N LEU A 435 24.45 28.72 21.16
CA LEU A 435 23.72 29.05 22.38
C LEU A 435 22.20 29.02 22.13
N LEU A 436 21.74 29.66 21.05
CA LEU A 436 20.33 29.70 20.68
C LEU A 436 19.78 28.29 20.40
N SER A 437 20.54 27.44 19.70
CA SER A 437 20.09 26.09 19.37
C SER A 437 19.98 25.19 20.61
N VAL A 438 20.92 25.28 21.55
CA VAL A 438 20.87 24.51 22.81
C VAL A 438 19.69 24.96 23.68
N VAL A 439 19.47 26.27 23.83
CA VAL A 439 18.32 26.82 24.55
C VAL A 439 17.01 26.38 23.88
N PHE A 440 16.94 26.37 22.55
CA PHE A 440 15.74 25.92 21.86
C PHE A 440 15.47 24.41 22.03
N LEU A 441 16.52 23.58 22.00
CA LEU A 441 16.39 22.11 22.05
C LEU A 441 16.17 21.55 23.47
N LEU A 442 16.56 22.28 24.51
CA LEU A 442 16.46 21.83 25.90
C LEU A 442 15.06 21.35 26.36
N PRO A 443 13.95 22.07 26.08
CA PRO A 443 12.61 21.60 26.44
C PRO A 443 12.22 20.31 25.70
N PHE A 444 12.69 20.11 24.46
CA PHE A 444 12.42 18.89 23.70
C PHE A 444 13.16 17.68 24.27
N VAL A 445 14.43 17.85 24.67
CA VAL A 445 15.22 16.79 25.29
C VAL A 445 14.63 16.38 26.64
N THR A 446 14.23 17.35 27.46
CA THR A 446 13.61 17.08 28.78
C THR A 446 12.25 16.40 28.65
N VAL A 447 11.42 16.80 27.69
CA VAL A 447 10.17 16.10 27.36
C VAL A 447 10.44 14.67 26.87
N GLY A 448 11.43 14.48 25.99
CA GLY A 448 11.83 13.15 25.51
C GLY A 448 12.23 12.22 26.66
N LEU A 449 13.02 12.73 27.61
CA LEU A 449 13.46 11.98 28.79
C LEU A 449 12.30 11.69 29.75
N CYS A 450 11.40 12.65 29.98
CA CYS A 450 10.16 12.43 30.75
C CYS A 450 9.30 11.33 30.14
N TRP A 451 9.11 11.38 28.82
CA TRP A 451 8.32 10.40 28.08
C TRP A 451 8.93 9.00 28.17
N PHE A 452 10.26 8.90 28.04
CA PHE A 452 11.00 7.65 28.22
C PHE A 452 10.81 7.08 29.63
N ILE A 453 10.96 7.89 30.68
CA ILE A 453 10.77 7.46 32.07
C ILE A 453 9.33 6.99 32.30
N LEU A 454 8.32 7.73 31.82
CA LEU A 454 6.92 7.38 31.98
C LEU A 454 6.55 6.05 31.30
N ILE A 455 7.11 5.77 30.11
CA ILE A 455 6.93 4.49 29.42
C ILE A 455 7.55 3.36 30.25
N ASN A 456 8.82 3.49 30.62
CA ASN A 456 9.57 2.43 31.31
C ASN A 456 8.98 2.12 32.70
N THR A 457 8.62 3.15 33.47
CA THR A 457 7.98 2.97 34.78
C THR A 457 6.61 2.31 34.67
N THR A 458 5.82 2.67 33.64
CA THR A 458 4.55 2.00 33.35
C THR A 458 4.78 0.54 32.98
N GLN A 459 5.73 0.26 32.10
CA GLN A 459 6.06 -1.10 31.67
C GLN A 459 6.47 -1.96 32.86
N TRP A 460 7.43 -1.49 33.66
CA TRP A 460 7.90 -2.17 34.86
C TRP A 460 6.76 -2.44 35.85
N THR A 461 5.87 -1.47 36.07
CA THR A 461 4.69 -1.64 36.94
C THR A 461 3.76 -2.74 36.43
N LEU A 462 3.51 -2.78 35.12
CA LEU A 462 2.66 -3.80 34.51
C LEU A 462 3.32 -5.19 34.57
N GLU A 463 4.63 -5.28 34.34
CA GLU A 463 5.40 -6.53 34.45
C GLU A 463 5.37 -7.09 35.87
N GLN A 464 5.54 -6.24 36.89
CA GLN A 464 5.46 -6.66 38.29
C GLN A 464 4.06 -7.17 38.66
N ARG A 465 3.02 -6.57 38.09
CA ARG A 465 1.63 -6.90 38.40
C ARG A 465 1.11 -8.10 37.62
N PHE A 466 1.60 -8.32 36.41
CA PHE A 466 1.18 -9.39 35.50
C PHE A 466 2.38 -10.24 35.09
N ARG A 467 3.05 -10.86 36.08
CA ARG A 467 4.28 -11.64 35.88
C ARG A 467 4.17 -12.77 34.85
N SER A 468 2.97 -13.27 34.61
CA SER A 468 2.71 -14.34 33.62
C SER A 468 2.59 -13.84 32.17
N ALA A 469 2.54 -12.52 31.94
CA ALA A 469 2.28 -11.94 30.62
C ALA A 469 3.47 -11.13 30.10
N LYS A 470 3.83 -11.32 28.82
CA LYS A 470 4.82 -10.49 28.14
C LYS A 470 4.24 -9.10 27.86
N VAL A 471 4.84 -8.07 28.45
CA VAL A 471 4.48 -6.67 28.23
C VAL A 471 5.28 -6.09 27.06
N GLY A 472 4.60 -5.42 26.14
CA GLY A 472 5.24 -4.77 25.00
C GLY A 472 5.99 -3.51 25.40
N ALA A 473 7.09 -3.23 24.70
CA ALA A 473 8.00 -2.11 24.99
C ALA A 473 7.39 -0.70 24.84
N LYS A 474 6.24 -0.57 24.14
CA LYS A 474 5.58 0.73 23.90
C LYS A 474 4.23 0.76 24.60
N GLN A 475 4.22 1.25 25.84
CA GLN A 475 2.98 1.49 26.59
C GLN A 475 2.45 2.91 26.34
N PRO A 476 1.15 3.11 26.09
CA PRO A 476 0.61 4.44 25.85
C PRO A 476 0.61 5.27 27.15
N VAL A 477 1.33 6.40 27.12
CA VAL A 477 1.50 7.32 28.27
C VAL A 477 0.19 8.03 28.65
N GLY A 478 -0.70 8.23 27.68
CA GLY A 478 -2.05 8.79 27.91
C GLY A 478 -2.03 10.28 28.25
N ARG A 479 -3.16 10.80 28.77
CA ARG A 479 -3.35 12.24 29.04
C ARG A 479 -2.34 12.83 30.03
N VAL A 480 -1.81 12.03 30.96
CA VAL A 480 -0.80 12.47 31.94
C VAL A 480 0.52 12.86 31.25
N GLY A 481 0.92 12.15 30.18
CA GLY A 481 2.10 12.49 29.40
C GLY A 481 1.97 13.82 28.66
N TYR A 482 0.80 14.07 28.07
CA TYR A 482 0.54 15.35 27.40
C TYR A 482 0.42 16.52 28.38
N GLY A 483 -0.19 16.29 29.55
CA GLY A 483 -0.25 17.30 30.61
C GLY A 483 1.14 17.67 31.15
N THR A 484 2.03 16.69 31.30
CA THR A 484 3.42 16.93 31.72
C THR A 484 4.24 17.63 30.65
N PHE A 485 4.06 17.29 29.37
CA PHE A 485 4.65 18.06 28.26
C PHE A 485 4.30 19.54 28.40
N ALA A 486 3.00 19.85 28.47
CA ALA A 486 2.55 21.24 28.55
C ALA A 486 3.13 21.95 29.78
N GLY A 487 3.15 21.26 30.93
CA GLY A 487 3.77 21.78 32.15
C GLY A 487 5.25 22.10 32.00
N ILE A 488 6.05 21.21 31.38
CA ILE A 488 7.49 21.43 31.15
C ILE A 488 7.72 22.68 30.28
N PHE A 489 6.97 22.83 29.20
CA PHE A 489 7.10 24.00 28.32
C PHE A 489 6.71 25.31 29.01
N VAL A 490 5.62 25.31 29.78
CA VAL A 490 5.19 26.50 30.53
C VAL A 490 6.26 26.90 31.55
N ILE A 491 6.77 25.94 32.33
CA ILE A 491 7.85 26.20 33.30
C ILE A 491 9.09 26.72 32.58
N TYR A 492 9.47 26.10 31.46
CA TYR A 492 10.64 26.51 30.69
C TYR A 492 10.54 27.95 30.17
N ILE A 493 9.41 28.32 29.57
CA ILE A 493 9.17 29.68 29.07
C ILE A 493 9.18 30.69 30.21
N LEU A 494 8.54 30.39 31.34
CA LEU A 494 8.56 31.27 32.51
C LEU A 494 10.01 31.49 33.01
N MET A 495 10.82 30.44 33.07
CA MET A 495 12.22 30.55 33.49
C MET A 495 13.05 31.40 32.52
N LEU A 496 12.81 31.32 31.20
CA LEU A 496 13.47 32.17 30.21
C LEU A 496 13.11 33.65 30.37
N ILE A 497 11.82 33.95 30.56
CA ILE A 497 11.33 35.33 30.79
C ILE A 497 11.94 35.91 32.06
N PHE A 498 11.91 35.17 33.17
CA PHE A 498 12.42 35.65 34.45
C PHE A 498 13.95 35.77 34.51
N SER A 499 14.67 35.03 33.67
CA SER A 499 16.14 35.14 33.57
C SER A 499 16.61 36.25 32.62
N GLY A 500 15.69 36.90 31.88
CA GLY A 500 16.01 37.98 30.95
C GLY A 500 16.71 37.52 29.65
N ILE A 501 16.64 36.22 29.34
CA ILE A 501 17.19 35.65 28.10
C ILE A 501 16.20 35.81 26.94
N LEU A 502 14.89 35.79 27.25
CA LEU A 502 13.78 36.09 26.36
C LEU A 502 13.15 37.41 26.80
#